data_AF-A0A9P0ADT0-F1
#
_entry.id   AF-A0A9P0ADT0-F1
#
_cell.length_a   1.000
_cell.length_b   1.000
_cell.length_c   1.000
_cell.angle_alpha   90.00
_cell.angle_beta   90.00
_cell.angle_gamma   90.00
#
_symmetry.space_group_name_H-M   'P 1'
#
loop_
_entity.id
_entity.type
_entity.pdbx_description
1 polymer ?
#
loop_
_entity_poly.entity_id
_entity_poly.type
_entity_poly.pdbx_seq_one_letter_code
_entity_poly.pdbx_strand_id
1 'polypeptide(L)'
;MAVVKEEKPEVFFEENETDIFEDDDIVSELIGCSGEESTSSTVLKYILNINEAFNLSSEDIDLLKRIKNRLDDTCVPLDAQERLTRINIKIDWTVPVQHTLESNISGEVSNPRNLLRELKKMNLDVEMDTNRFTEEEDRSIEARWTLFSTEYNFPDPGCFIAFTRFGGCLPKHERVKFAQYLGKDLPNRFLCSILHRFSQLYGKWIQRKYSKEEDQLLLHIKEKNFIKYKSIVSSLMLNRTSNSVITRTYKLSTPKEILYGKERRKWRGFRDDERLIMYLMRKTGSKTLADLETKTIQITHFTGAARKLHCHILTALSRWKFRLSTQLFASAPLYKYELCIKLIKWLKEKNYEDWNDIDWPELCSDLHNCQKNFLAALFRSIITKFDAYYRSYRYDFRKCINYLYETALPYFEDKLSSDININRYRLNRVGYLVAVR
;
A
#
# COMPACT_ATOMS: atom_id res chain seq x y z
N MET A 1 25.67 -11.81 66.80
CA MET A 1 26.66 -10.75 66.48
C MET A 1 27.96 -11.42 66.13
N ALA A 2 28.29 -11.48 64.84
CA ALA A 2 29.64 -11.68 64.34
C ALA A 2 29.63 -11.29 62.86
N VAL A 3 30.45 -10.30 62.53
CA VAL A 3 30.67 -9.72 61.21
C VAL A 3 31.52 -10.69 60.40
N VAL A 4 31.09 -11.01 59.19
CA VAL A 4 31.97 -11.58 58.16
C VAL A 4 31.89 -10.64 56.95
N LYS A 5 33.03 -10.01 56.66
CA LYS A 5 33.27 -9.17 55.49
C LYS A 5 33.22 -10.04 54.24
N GLU A 6 32.36 -9.69 53.29
CA GLU A 6 32.47 -10.19 51.92
C GLU A 6 33.56 -9.39 51.20
N GLU A 7 34.63 -10.09 50.81
CA GLU A 7 35.64 -9.58 49.88
C GLU A 7 35.01 -9.42 48.49
N LYS A 8 35.15 -8.21 47.93
CA LYS A 8 34.80 -7.93 46.53
C LYS A 8 35.75 -8.71 45.61
N PRO A 9 35.27 -9.38 44.56
CA PRO A 9 36.15 -9.84 43.50
C PRO A 9 36.69 -8.63 42.73
N GLU A 10 38.01 -8.56 42.63
CA GLU A 10 38.74 -7.70 41.71
C GLU A 10 38.30 -8.00 40.27
N VAL A 11 37.60 -7.06 39.65
CA VAL A 11 37.39 -7.05 38.22
C VAL A 11 38.59 -6.32 37.62
N PHE A 12 39.46 -7.08 36.97
CA PHE A 12 40.51 -6.56 36.11
C PHE A 12 39.91 -5.59 35.09
N PHE A 13 40.32 -4.32 35.16
CA PHE A 13 40.16 -3.39 34.05
C PHE A 13 41.18 -3.79 32.98
N GLU A 14 40.74 -4.49 31.94
CA GLU A 14 41.37 -4.32 30.64
C GLU A 14 40.88 -2.97 30.11
N GLU A 15 41.74 -1.96 30.23
CA GLU A 15 41.67 -0.74 29.44
C GLU A 15 41.79 -1.13 27.95
N ASN A 16 40.66 -1.45 27.33
CA ASN A 16 40.52 -1.19 25.91
C ASN A 16 40.20 0.30 25.79
N GLU A 17 41.25 1.11 25.68
CA GLU A 17 41.20 2.42 25.04
C GLU A 17 40.48 2.23 23.69
N THR A 18 39.20 2.56 23.67
CA THR A 18 38.51 2.92 22.44
C THR A 18 38.53 4.43 22.44
N ASP A 19 39.25 5.00 21.48
CA ASP A 19 39.31 6.44 21.24
C ASP A 19 37.89 7.05 21.25
N ILE A 20 37.61 7.91 22.23
CA ILE A 20 36.34 8.66 22.34
C ILE A 20 36.46 10.07 21.73
N PHE A 21 37.59 10.42 21.12
CA PHE A 21 37.83 11.79 20.64
C PHE A 21 38.12 11.82 19.13
N GLU A 22 37.07 12.00 18.30
CA GLU A 22 37.14 12.58 16.94
C GLU A 22 35.76 12.70 16.23
N ASP A 23 34.70 12.04 16.69
CA ASP A 23 33.45 11.90 15.92
C ASP A 23 32.47 13.10 15.98
N ASP A 24 32.47 13.88 17.07
CA ASP A 24 31.57 15.05 17.23
C ASP A 24 31.91 16.20 16.27
N ASP A 25 33.18 16.33 15.88
CA ASP A 25 33.65 17.39 14.97
C ASP A 25 33.25 17.07 13.52
N ILE A 26 33.33 15.80 13.12
CA ILE A 26 32.91 15.30 11.79
C ILE A 26 31.39 15.48 11.59
N VAL A 27 30.59 15.20 12.62
CA VAL A 27 29.13 15.37 12.56
C VAL A 27 28.79 16.85 12.43
N SER A 28 29.48 17.72 13.18
CA SER A 28 29.32 19.17 13.13
C SER A 28 29.72 19.75 11.77
N GLU A 29 30.78 19.22 11.15
CA GLU A 29 31.22 19.56 9.79
C GLU A 29 30.21 19.09 8.73
N LEU A 30 29.73 17.84 8.81
CA LEU A 30 28.74 17.28 7.88
C LEU A 30 27.41 18.04 7.90
N ILE A 31 27.02 18.54 9.07
CA ILE A 31 25.78 19.28 9.32
C ILE A 31 25.95 20.80 9.05
N GLY A 32 27.18 21.28 8.87
CA GLY A 32 27.46 22.67 8.50
C GLY A 32 27.17 23.66 9.63
N CYS A 33 27.60 23.37 10.85
CA CYS A 33 27.38 24.26 12.00
C CYS A 33 28.31 25.50 12.05
N SER A 34 29.25 25.66 11.11
CA SER A 34 30.32 26.67 11.16
C SER A 34 30.50 27.54 9.88
N GLY A 35 29.53 27.62 8.97
CA GLY A 35 29.59 28.44 7.75
C GLY A 35 28.25 28.61 7.01
N GLU A 36 28.28 29.19 5.79
CA GLU A 36 27.08 29.33 4.92
C GLU A 36 26.39 27.97 4.71
N GLU A 37 25.14 27.83 5.20
CA GLU A 37 24.44 26.56 5.20
C GLU A 37 24.02 26.13 3.78
N SER A 38 24.56 25.01 3.30
CA SER A 38 24.09 24.40 2.06
C SER A 38 22.67 23.83 2.19
N THR A 39 21.93 23.79 1.09
CA THR A 39 20.58 23.16 1.04
C THR A 39 20.60 21.69 1.44
N SER A 40 21.64 20.95 1.07
CA SER A 40 21.82 19.56 1.51
C SER A 40 22.00 19.45 3.03
N SER A 41 22.73 20.38 3.65
CA SER A 41 22.93 20.42 5.10
C SER A 41 21.61 20.75 5.83
N THR A 42 20.82 21.69 5.30
CA THR A 42 19.48 22.00 5.82
C THR A 42 18.54 20.78 5.75
N VAL A 43 18.54 20.07 4.62
CA VAL A 43 17.74 18.84 4.44
C VAL A 43 18.23 17.73 5.37
N LEU A 44 19.54 17.60 5.54
CA LEU A 44 20.14 16.64 6.46
C LEU A 44 19.66 16.93 7.90
N LYS A 45 19.61 18.20 8.30
CA LYS A 45 19.03 18.61 9.59
C LYS A 45 17.57 18.22 9.75
N TYR A 46 16.78 18.34 8.70
CA TYR A 46 15.37 17.97 8.71
C TYR A 46 15.13 16.46 8.86
N ILE A 47 15.97 15.63 8.22
CA ILE A 47 15.78 14.16 8.17
C ILE A 47 16.45 13.40 9.33
N LEU A 48 17.33 14.05 10.08
CA LEU A 48 18.00 13.51 11.26
C LEU A 48 17.38 14.01 12.57
N ASN A 49 17.69 13.34 13.68
CA ASN A 49 17.32 13.74 15.03
C ASN A 49 18.53 14.40 15.72
N ILE A 50 18.83 15.65 15.39
CA ILE A 50 20.09 16.33 15.79
C ILE A 50 20.13 16.72 17.28
N ASN A 51 19.02 16.64 17.99
CA ASN A 51 18.95 17.06 19.39
C ASN A 51 19.39 15.98 20.39
N GLU A 52 19.79 14.79 19.93
CA GLU A 52 20.19 13.68 20.80
C GLU A 52 21.67 13.37 20.57
N ALA A 53 22.47 13.43 21.65
CA ALA A 53 23.86 12.96 21.66
C ALA A 53 23.86 11.44 21.42
N PHE A 54 23.89 11.04 20.16
CA PHE A 54 24.09 9.66 19.78
C PHE A 54 25.58 9.37 19.77
N ASN A 55 26.01 8.35 20.50
CA ASN A 55 27.30 7.72 20.25
C ASN A 55 27.18 7.02 18.88
N LEU A 56 27.53 7.75 17.81
CA LEU A 56 27.53 7.23 16.45
C LEU A 56 28.72 6.28 16.30
N SER A 57 28.50 5.13 15.69
CA SER A 57 29.63 4.27 15.30
C SER A 57 30.28 4.78 14.01
N SER A 58 31.47 4.27 13.70
CA SER A 58 32.12 4.51 12.40
C SER A 58 31.24 4.12 11.20
N GLU A 59 30.42 3.07 11.33
CA GLU A 59 29.42 2.69 10.32
C GLU A 59 28.29 3.73 10.18
N ASP A 60 27.86 4.36 11.28
CA ASP A 60 26.84 5.40 11.25
C ASP A 60 27.36 6.66 10.55
N ILE A 61 28.62 7.00 10.77
CA ILE A 61 29.30 8.12 10.10
C ILE A 61 29.45 7.85 8.61
N ASP A 62 29.84 6.64 8.19
CA ASP A 62 29.85 6.25 6.77
C ASP A 62 28.46 6.40 6.13
N LEU A 63 27.42 5.92 6.82
CA LEU A 63 26.05 6.05 6.35
C LEU A 63 25.65 7.53 6.19
N LEU A 64 25.99 8.39 7.15
CA LEU A 64 25.73 9.83 7.08
C LEU A 64 26.46 10.49 5.90
N LYS A 65 27.74 10.19 5.70
CA LYS A 65 28.52 10.65 4.54
C LYS A 65 27.85 10.24 3.23
N ARG A 66 27.41 8.99 3.13
CA ARG A 66 26.69 8.48 1.94
C ARG A 66 25.34 9.17 1.74
N ILE A 67 24.59 9.46 2.79
CA ILE A 67 23.33 10.21 2.71
C ILE A 67 23.61 11.64 2.21
N LYS A 68 24.61 12.32 2.77
CA LYS A 68 25.01 13.67 2.35
C LYS A 68 25.40 13.71 0.88
N ASN A 69 26.28 12.81 0.43
CA ASN A 69 26.67 12.71 -0.98
C ASN A 69 25.45 12.50 -1.90
N ARG A 70 24.50 11.64 -1.50
CA ARG A 70 23.26 11.47 -2.26
C ARG A 70 22.36 12.71 -2.26
N LEU A 71 22.34 13.47 -1.17
CA LEU A 71 21.63 14.74 -1.13
C LEU A 71 22.28 15.73 -2.07
N ASP A 72 23.60 15.86 -2.06
CA ASP A 72 24.34 16.75 -2.95
C ASP A 72 24.08 16.39 -4.43
N ASP A 73 24.11 15.11 -4.79
CA ASP A 73 23.78 14.61 -6.14
C ASP A 73 22.33 14.94 -6.59
N THR A 74 21.41 15.11 -5.63
CA THR A 74 19.98 15.30 -5.91
C THR A 74 19.49 16.72 -5.61
N CYS A 75 20.38 17.58 -5.11
CA CYS A 75 20.06 18.97 -4.83
C CYS A 75 19.86 19.74 -6.14
N VAL A 76 18.97 20.71 -6.05
CA VAL A 76 18.72 21.65 -7.13
C VAL A 76 19.98 22.52 -7.32
N PRO A 77 20.45 22.79 -8.55
CA PRO A 77 21.56 23.72 -8.79
C PRO A 77 21.31 25.09 -8.14
N LEU A 78 22.35 25.76 -7.64
CA LEU A 78 22.22 27.02 -6.88
C LEU A 78 21.47 28.12 -7.65
N ASP A 79 21.73 28.26 -8.95
CA ASP A 79 21.03 29.19 -9.83
C ASP A 79 19.52 28.90 -9.90
N ALA A 80 19.15 27.63 -10.01
CA ALA A 80 17.76 27.20 -10.00
C ALA A 80 17.12 27.39 -8.61
N GLN A 81 17.88 27.24 -7.52
CA GLN A 81 17.38 27.53 -6.16
C GLN A 81 17.04 29.01 -5.98
N GLU A 82 17.92 29.92 -6.37
CA GLU A 82 17.67 31.36 -6.31
C GLU A 82 16.43 31.75 -7.11
N ARG A 83 16.26 31.15 -8.29
CA ARG A 83 15.08 31.38 -9.13
C ARG A 83 13.81 30.80 -8.51
N LEU A 84 13.87 29.61 -7.90
CA LEU A 84 12.74 28.99 -7.21
C LEU A 84 12.29 29.80 -5.99
N THR A 85 13.22 30.41 -5.25
CA THR A 85 12.87 31.23 -4.07
C THR A 85 12.17 32.55 -4.44
N ARG A 86 12.48 33.09 -5.63
CA ARG A 86 11.92 34.35 -6.15
C ARG A 86 10.75 34.16 -7.12
N ILE A 87 10.39 32.92 -7.44
CA ILE A 87 9.34 32.62 -8.41
C ILE A 87 7.99 33.18 -7.92
N ASN A 88 7.20 33.69 -8.87
CA ASN A 88 5.85 34.19 -8.61
C ASN A 88 4.94 33.64 -9.70
N ILE A 89 4.38 32.46 -9.44
CA ILE A 89 3.52 31.76 -10.38
C ILE A 89 2.23 32.55 -10.55
N LYS A 90 1.89 32.82 -11.80
CA LYS A 90 0.67 33.50 -12.22
C LYS A 90 -0.37 32.47 -12.66
N ILE A 91 -1.57 32.62 -12.13
CA ILE A 91 -2.75 31.87 -12.51
C ILE A 91 -3.75 32.90 -13.01
N ASP A 92 -3.94 32.96 -14.32
CA ASP A 92 -4.80 33.92 -15.01
C ASP A 92 -6.19 33.33 -15.34
N TRP A 93 -6.47 32.10 -14.89
CA TRP A 93 -7.79 31.47 -14.98
C TRP A 93 -8.48 31.39 -13.62
N THR A 94 -9.78 31.11 -13.66
CA THR A 94 -10.55 30.83 -12.45
C THR A 94 -10.17 29.45 -11.92
N VAL A 95 -9.57 29.41 -10.74
CA VAL A 95 -9.21 28.15 -10.07
C VAL A 95 -10.48 27.44 -9.59
N PRO A 96 -10.63 26.13 -9.87
CA PRO A 96 -11.77 25.35 -9.37
C PRO A 96 -11.88 25.44 -7.85
N VAL A 97 -13.11 25.52 -7.32
CA VAL A 97 -13.35 25.71 -5.88
C VAL A 97 -12.65 24.63 -5.05
N GLN A 98 -12.62 23.38 -5.52
CA GLN A 98 -11.95 22.26 -4.87
C GLN A 98 -10.46 22.54 -4.64
N HIS A 99 -9.78 23.11 -5.64
CA HIS A 99 -8.36 23.44 -5.58
C HIS A 99 -8.09 24.72 -4.76
N THR A 100 -9.07 25.60 -4.58
CA THR A 100 -8.92 26.78 -3.71
C THR A 100 -8.95 26.42 -2.22
N LEU A 101 -9.63 25.34 -1.85
CA LEU A 101 -9.70 24.85 -0.48
C LEU A 101 -8.41 24.17 -0.02
N GLU A 102 -7.62 23.65 -0.95
CA GLU A 102 -6.31 23.03 -0.69
C GLU A 102 -5.25 24.11 -0.39
N SER A 103 -5.28 24.69 0.81
CA SER A 103 -4.38 25.77 1.26
C SER A 103 -2.92 25.34 1.51
N ASN A 104 -2.67 24.04 1.48
CA ASN A 104 -1.35 23.41 1.52
C ASN A 104 -1.45 22.09 0.73
N ILE A 105 -0.33 21.54 0.28
CA ILE A 105 -0.25 20.21 -0.34
C ILE A 105 0.01 19.12 0.69
N SER A 106 0.56 19.48 1.86
CA SER A 106 0.90 18.58 2.96
C SER A 106 0.18 18.90 4.28
N GLY A 107 -0.88 19.72 4.24
CA GLY A 107 -1.64 20.15 5.41
C GLY A 107 -2.84 19.25 5.71
N GLU A 108 -3.51 19.50 6.84
CA GLU A 108 -4.68 18.72 7.27
C GLU A 108 -5.84 18.77 6.25
N VAL A 109 -6.02 19.89 5.54
CA VAL A 109 -7.08 20.07 4.53
C VAL A 109 -6.72 19.38 3.20
N SER A 110 -5.44 19.16 2.92
CA SER A 110 -4.96 18.36 1.77
C SER A 110 -5.30 16.87 1.89
N ASN A 111 -5.76 16.44 3.07
CA ASN A 111 -6.29 15.10 3.26
C ASN A 111 -7.61 14.98 2.48
N PRO A 112 -7.72 14.04 1.51
CA PRO A 112 -8.92 13.86 0.71
C PRO A 112 -10.23 13.81 1.51
N ARG A 113 -10.20 13.23 2.72
CA ARG A 113 -11.38 13.13 3.59
C ARG A 113 -11.86 14.47 4.13
N ASN A 114 -10.92 15.37 4.43
CA ASN A 114 -11.24 16.69 4.97
C ASN A 114 -11.71 17.62 3.86
N LEU A 115 -11.09 17.58 2.68
CA LEU A 115 -11.57 18.34 1.52
C LEU A 115 -13.01 17.95 1.15
N LEU A 116 -13.30 16.65 1.04
CA LEU A 116 -14.64 16.16 0.76
C LEU A 116 -15.66 16.60 1.83
N ARG A 117 -15.24 16.69 3.09
CA ARG A 117 -16.10 17.18 4.18
C ARG A 117 -16.42 18.67 4.03
N GLU A 118 -15.43 19.50 3.67
CA GLU A 118 -15.65 20.93 3.46
C GLU A 118 -16.50 21.20 2.21
N LEU A 119 -16.24 20.50 1.10
CA LEU A 119 -17.06 20.59 -0.12
C LEU A 119 -18.53 20.25 0.19
N LYS A 120 -18.78 19.21 0.99
CA LYS A 120 -20.13 18.84 1.42
C LYS A 120 -20.79 19.92 2.28
N LYS A 121 -20.05 20.58 3.17
CA LYS A 121 -20.59 21.70 3.97
C LYS A 121 -20.97 22.90 3.10
N MET A 122 -20.28 23.09 1.98
CA MET A 122 -20.54 24.14 1.00
C MET A 122 -21.69 23.76 0.03
N ASN A 123 -22.36 22.61 0.23
CA ASN A 123 -23.39 22.08 -0.67
C ASN A 123 -22.91 21.92 -2.12
N LEU A 124 -21.62 21.66 -2.33
CA LEU A 124 -21.05 21.37 -3.64
C LEU A 124 -21.03 19.85 -3.84
N ASP A 125 -21.82 19.37 -4.80
CA ASP A 125 -21.82 17.97 -5.22
C ASP A 125 -20.72 17.75 -6.27
N VAL A 126 -19.50 17.60 -5.79
CA VAL A 126 -18.33 17.35 -6.63
C VAL A 126 -17.76 15.97 -6.29
N GLU A 127 -17.72 15.12 -7.30
CA GLU A 127 -17.03 13.84 -7.21
C GLU A 127 -15.53 14.02 -7.52
N MET A 128 -14.69 13.75 -6.52
CA MET A 128 -13.24 13.76 -6.69
C MET A 128 -12.75 12.37 -7.11
N ASP A 129 -12.06 12.29 -8.24
CA ASP A 129 -11.56 11.02 -8.77
C ASP A 129 -10.28 10.55 -8.05
N THR A 130 -10.36 9.35 -7.47
CA THR A 130 -9.26 8.66 -6.78
C THR A 130 -8.75 7.44 -7.55
N ASN A 131 -9.29 7.19 -8.74
CA ASN A 131 -8.85 6.11 -9.62
C ASN A 131 -7.45 6.39 -10.18
N ARG A 132 -6.94 5.44 -10.97
CA ARG A 132 -5.64 5.61 -11.64
C ARG A 132 -5.74 6.72 -12.67
N PHE A 133 -4.68 7.52 -12.76
CA PHE A 133 -4.51 8.48 -13.83
C PHE A 133 -4.54 7.77 -15.18
N THR A 134 -5.36 8.29 -16.07
CA THR A 134 -5.44 7.87 -17.47
C THR A 134 -4.31 8.50 -18.28
N GLU A 135 -4.06 7.95 -19.48
CA GLU A 135 -3.06 8.51 -20.40
C GLU A 135 -3.40 9.95 -20.82
N GLU A 136 -4.69 10.31 -20.87
CA GLU A 136 -5.11 11.68 -21.19
C GLU A 136 -4.78 12.68 -20.08
N GLU A 137 -4.96 12.26 -18.83
CA GLU A 137 -4.61 13.10 -17.68
C GLU A 137 -3.09 13.26 -17.57
N ASP A 138 -2.32 12.21 -17.89
CA ASP A 138 -0.86 12.29 -17.98
C ASP A 138 -0.44 13.29 -19.06
N ARG A 139 -0.99 13.19 -20.27
CA ARG A 139 -0.73 14.15 -21.36
C ARG A 139 -1.08 15.58 -20.96
N SER A 140 -2.14 15.78 -20.19
CA SER A 140 -2.53 17.09 -19.67
C SER A 140 -1.49 17.65 -18.70
N ILE A 141 -0.99 16.84 -17.77
CA ILE A 141 0.09 17.24 -16.83
C ILE A 141 1.37 17.57 -17.61
N GLU A 142 1.73 16.75 -18.59
CA GLU A 142 2.93 16.95 -19.40
C GLU A 142 2.86 18.24 -20.23
N ALA A 143 1.73 18.50 -20.90
CA ALA A 143 1.50 19.73 -21.65
C ALA A 143 1.61 20.97 -20.75
N ARG A 144 1.02 20.92 -19.54
CA ARG A 144 1.12 22.00 -18.55
C ARG A 144 2.54 22.19 -18.05
N TRP A 145 3.29 21.12 -17.82
CA TRP A 145 4.70 21.23 -17.47
C TRP A 145 5.52 21.87 -18.60
N THR A 146 5.32 21.49 -19.86
CA THR A 146 6.04 22.09 -21.00
C THR A 146 5.80 23.60 -21.10
N LEU A 147 4.55 24.03 -20.92
CA LEU A 147 4.20 25.45 -20.88
C LEU A 147 4.87 26.16 -19.70
N PHE A 148 4.75 25.60 -18.51
CA PHE A 148 5.37 26.14 -17.30
C PHE A 148 6.89 26.26 -17.43
N SER A 149 7.53 25.21 -17.94
CA SER A 149 8.97 25.13 -18.17
C SER A 149 9.44 26.26 -19.10
N THR A 150 8.66 26.56 -20.14
CA THR A 150 8.96 27.64 -21.09
C THR A 150 8.72 29.02 -20.47
N GLU A 151 7.56 29.22 -19.83
CA GLU A 151 7.14 30.51 -19.25
C GLU A 151 8.08 30.97 -18.11
N TYR A 152 8.45 30.04 -17.23
CA TYR A 152 9.29 30.33 -16.07
C TYR A 152 10.76 29.96 -16.28
N ASN A 153 11.14 29.49 -17.48
CA ASN A 153 12.49 29.10 -17.90
C ASN A 153 13.12 27.96 -17.07
N PHE A 154 12.34 26.97 -16.64
CA PHE A 154 12.83 25.83 -15.85
C PHE A 154 12.88 24.56 -16.71
N PRO A 155 14.02 24.23 -17.36
CA PRO A 155 14.10 23.07 -18.24
C PRO A 155 14.06 21.74 -17.50
N ASP A 156 14.51 21.70 -16.23
CA ASP A 156 14.58 20.48 -15.44
C ASP A 156 13.39 20.34 -14.46
N PRO A 157 12.51 19.33 -14.63
CA PRO A 157 11.46 19.03 -13.66
C PRO A 157 11.99 18.55 -12.31
N GLY A 158 13.24 18.07 -12.24
CA GLY A 158 13.91 17.66 -11.01
C GLY A 158 13.86 18.73 -9.91
N CYS A 159 13.97 20.00 -10.31
CA CYS A 159 13.83 21.18 -9.45
C CYS A 159 12.51 21.20 -8.66
N PHE A 160 11.43 20.72 -9.27
CA PHE A 160 10.08 20.69 -8.69
C PHE A 160 9.76 19.33 -8.06
N ILE A 161 10.49 18.27 -8.39
CA ILE A 161 10.40 16.98 -7.70
C ILE A 161 11.07 17.05 -6.33
N ALA A 162 12.20 17.76 -6.21
CA ALA A 162 12.98 17.83 -4.97
C ALA A 162 12.13 18.29 -3.76
N PHE A 163 11.26 19.30 -3.94
CA PHE A 163 10.45 19.77 -2.82
C PHE A 163 9.34 18.80 -2.39
N THR A 164 8.88 17.93 -3.30
CA THR A 164 7.95 16.85 -2.95
C THR A 164 8.60 15.77 -2.09
N ARG A 165 9.95 15.70 -2.06
CA ARG A 165 10.71 14.69 -1.32
C ARG A 165 11.29 15.19 0.01
N PHE A 166 11.91 16.37 0.01
CA PHE A 166 12.75 16.82 1.13
C PHE A 166 12.45 18.23 1.64
N GLY A 167 11.42 18.90 1.14
CA GLY A 167 11.18 20.32 1.45
C GLY A 167 12.20 21.20 0.73
N GLY A 168 11.94 21.48 -0.54
CA GLY A 168 12.85 22.23 -1.42
C GLY A 168 12.65 23.73 -1.36
N CYS A 169 13.40 24.45 -2.20
CA CYS A 169 13.51 25.91 -2.19
C CYS A 169 12.23 26.64 -2.65
N LEU A 170 11.24 25.94 -3.21
CA LEU A 170 9.96 26.53 -3.62
C LEU A 170 9.14 26.94 -2.37
N PRO A 171 8.73 28.21 -2.24
CA PRO A 171 7.91 28.68 -1.13
C PRO A 171 6.58 27.92 -1.01
N LYS A 172 6.08 27.71 0.22
CA LYS A 172 4.87 26.88 0.46
C LYS A 172 3.65 27.33 -0.35
N HIS A 173 3.41 28.63 -0.46
CA HIS A 173 2.30 29.18 -1.23
C HIS A 173 2.49 28.97 -2.74
N GLU A 174 3.71 29.11 -3.24
CA GLU A 174 4.03 28.83 -4.65
C GLU A 174 3.94 27.33 -4.98
N ARG A 175 4.16 26.42 -4.01
CA ARG A 175 3.90 24.98 -4.23
C ARG A 175 2.45 24.73 -4.62
N VAL A 176 1.50 25.35 -3.90
CA VAL A 176 0.06 25.22 -4.19
C VAL A 176 -0.26 25.78 -5.56
N LYS A 177 0.25 26.96 -5.90
CA LYS A 177 0.06 27.54 -7.23
C LYS A 177 0.64 26.68 -8.34
N PHE A 178 1.81 26.09 -8.12
CA PHE A 178 2.40 25.14 -9.07
C PHE A 178 1.49 23.92 -9.28
N ALA A 179 0.93 23.36 -8.21
CA ALA A 179 -0.03 22.28 -8.31
C ALA A 179 -1.30 22.69 -9.08
N GLN A 180 -1.82 23.89 -8.82
CA GLN A 180 -2.96 24.47 -9.54
C GLN A 180 -2.63 24.72 -11.02
N TYR A 181 -1.41 25.14 -11.33
CA TYR A 181 -0.91 25.31 -12.70
C TYR A 181 -0.94 23.98 -13.46
N LEU A 182 -0.40 22.92 -12.86
CA LEU A 182 -0.46 21.57 -13.43
C LEU A 182 -1.89 21.02 -13.50
N GLY A 183 -2.72 21.36 -12.52
CA GLY A 183 -4.09 20.87 -12.36
C GLY A 183 -5.17 21.61 -13.14
N LYS A 184 -4.81 22.56 -14.02
CA LYS A 184 -5.77 23.42 -14.73
C LYS A 184 -6.88 22.64 -15.44
N ASP A 185 -6.52 21.54 -16.11
CA ASP A 185 -7.47 20.70 -16.86
C ASP A 185 -7.95 19.48 -16.05
N LEU A 186 -7.64 19.42 -14.76
CA LEU A 186 -7.91 18.29 -13.85
C LEU A 186 -8.69 18.73 -12.59
N PRO A 187 -9.87 19.37 -12.73
CA PRO A 187 -10.62 19.93 -11.60
C PRO A 187 -11.09 18.89 -10.59
N ASN A 188 -11.29 17.65 -11.03
CA ASN A 188 -11.77 16.54 -10.19
C ASN A 188 -10.63 15.74 -9.55
N ARG A 189 -9.37 16.14 -9.72
CA ARG A 189 -8.21 15.51 -9.08
C ARG A 189 -7.72 16.37 -7.92
N PHE A 190 -7.31 15.72 -6.83
CA PHE A 190 -6.66 16.41 -5.72
C PHE A 190 -5.29 16.97 -6.16
N LEU A 191 -4.94 18.17 -5.72
CA LEU A 191 -3.65 18.79 -6.04
C LEU A 191 -2.47 17.95 -5.56
N CYS A 192 -2.59 17.32 -4.38
CA CYS A 192 -1.57 16.41 -3.87
C CYS A 192 -1.37 15.17 -4.77
N SER A 193 -2.45 14.65 -5.36
CA SER A 193 -2.41 13.52 -6.29
C SER A 193 -1.77 13.92 -7.63
N ILE A 194 -2.08 15.12 -8.14
CA ILE A 194 -1.47 15.67 -9.37
C ILE A 194 0.04 15.81 -9.19
N LEU A 195 0.50 16.38 -8.08
CA LEU A 195 1.94 16.50 -7.80
C LEU A 195 2.63 15.15 -7.62
N HIS A 196 1.97 14.20 -6.96
CA HIS A 196 2.49 12.84 -6.88
C HIS A 196 2.64 12.22 -8.27
N ARG A 197 1.65 12.42 -9.15
CA ARG A 197 1.71 11.92 -10.53
C ARG A 197 2.80 12.59 -11.35
N PHE A 198 2.93 13.91 -11.27
CA PHE A 198 4.02 14.68 -11.87
C PHE A 198 5.39 14.11 -11.47
N SER A 199 5.58 13.81 -10.18
CA SER A 199 6.81 13.19 -9.68
C SER A 199 7.04 11.78 -10.24
N GLN A 200 6.00 11.01 -10.51
CA GLN A 200 6.11 9.69 -11.14
C GLN A 200 6.46 9.77 -12.63
N LEU A 201 5.91 10.74 -13.37
CA LEU A 201 6.15 10.93 -14.80
C LEU A 201 7.58 11.37 -15.08
N TYR A 202 8.07 12.36 -14.34
CA TYR A 202 9.38 12.96 -14.57
C TYR A 202 10.50 12.39 -13.68
N GLY A 203 10.16 11.66 -12.62
CA GLY A 203 11.14 11.06 -11.73
C GLY A 203 11.78 9.79 -12.33
N LYS A 204 13.12 9.75 -12.35
CA LYS A 204 13.90 8.60 -12.82
C LYS A 204 13.98 7.49 -11.77
N TRP A 205 12.83 6.89 -11.44
CA TRP A 205 12.71 5.90 -10.38
C TRP A 205 13.13 4.50 -10.79
N ILE A 206 13.83 3.79 -9.91
CA ILE A 206 14.16 2.37 -10.13
C ILE A 206 12.91 1.49 -9.91
N GLN A 207 12.44 0.84 -10.97
CA GLN A 207 11.25 -0.03 -10.95
C GLN A 207 11.53 -1.54 -10.85
N ARG A 208 12.80 -1.97 -10.94
CA ARG A 208 13.17 -3.40 -10.83
C ARG A 208 12.90 -3.97 -9.43
N LYS A 209 12.96 -5.30 -9.28
CA LYS A 209 12.88 -5.98 -7.97
C LYS A 209 13.99 -5.49 -7.03
N TYR A 210 13.73 -5.54 -5.72
CA TYR A 210 14.72 -5.26 -4.68
C TYR A 210 15.76 -6.37 -4.65
N SER A 211 17.04 -6.00 -4.64
CA SER A 211 18.16 -6.91 -4.40
C SER A 211 18.36 -7.16 -2.91
N LYS A 212 19.24 -8.11 -2.57
CA LYS A 212 19.55 -8.43 -1.16
C LYS A 212 20.27 -7.26 -0.48
N GLU A 213 21.11 -6.57 -1.23
CA GLU A 213 21.88 -5.41 -0.78
C GLU A 213 20.94 -4.23 -0.49
N GLU A 214 19.94 -4.01 -1.35
CA GLU A 214 18.89 -3.01 -1.10
C GLU A 214 18.08 -3.35 0.16
N ASP A 215 17.72 -4.62 0.37
CA ASP A 215 17.00 -5.06 1.56
C ASP A 215 17.82 -4.88 2.84
N GLN A 216 19.12 -5.21 2.80
CA GLN A 216 20.05 -5.00 3.91
C GLN A 216 20.13 -3.52 4.27
N LEU A 217 20.27 -2.63 3.28
CA LEU A 217 20.29 -1.19 3.50
C LEU A 217 18.98 -0.67 4.11
N LEU A 218 17.81 -1.19 3.68
CA LEU A 218 16.53 -0.83 4.27
C LEU A 218 16.42 -1.21 5.74
N LEU A 219 16.87 -2.42 6.10
CA LEU A 219 16.88 -2.89 7.49
C LEU A 219 17.85 -2.07 8.33
N HIS A 220 19.05 -1.82 7.81
CA HIS A 220 20.07 -1.02 8.48
C HIS A 220 19.55 0.40 8.78
N ILE A 221 19.03 1.13 7.78
CA ILE A 221 18.43 2.48 7.98
C ILE A 221 17.29 2.46 8.99
N LYS A 222 16.50 1.39 9.00
CA LYS A 222 15.35 1.25 9.92
C LYS A 222 15.79 1.12 11.38
N GLU A 223 16.93 0.49 11.64
CA GLU A 223 17.46 0.29 13.00
C GLU A 223 18.15 1.54 13.55
N LYS A 224 18.48 2.53 12.70
CA LYS A 224 19.14 3.76 13.13
C LYS A 224 18.15 4.76 13.74
N ASN A 225 18.40 5.11 15.00
CA ASN A 225 17.56 6.04 15.78
C ASN A 225 17.81 7.51 15.41
N PHE A 226 19.04 7.86 15.03
CA PHE A 226 19.38 9.21 14.57
C PHE A 226 18.70 9.61 13.26
N ILE A 227 18.10 8.65 12.53
CA ILE A 227 17.30 8.90 11.32
C ILE A 227 15.83 9.06 11.69
N LYS A 228 15.34 10.31 11.64
CA LYS A 228 13.95 10.69 11.91
C LYS A 228 13.00 10.21 10.82
N TYR A 229 13.28 10.56 9.56
CA TYR A 229 12.42 10.24 8.42
C TYR A 229 12.96 9.08 7.58
N LYS A 230 12.91 7.86 8.13
CA LYS A 230 13.45 6.62 7.55
C LYS A 230 13.00 6.37 6.10
N SER A 231 11.72 6.54 5.79
CA SER A 231 11.18 6.32 4.44
C SER A 231 11.72 7.31 3.39
N ILE A 232 12.01 8.54 3.81
CA ILE A 232 12.58 9.59 2.96
C ILE A 232 14.05 9.27 2.68
N VAL A 233 14.83 8.95 3.70
CA VAL A 233 16.23 8.54 3.57
C VAL A 233 16.37 7.28 2.71
N SER A 234 15.58 6.25 2.99
CA SER A 234 15.60 5.02 2.19
C SER A 234 15.18 5.25 0.72
N SER A 235 14.23 6.17 0.47
CA SER A 235 13.85 6.57 -0.90
C SER A 235 15.00 7.26 -1.64
N LEU A 236 15.72 8.16 -0.96
CA LEU A 236 16.91 8.82 -1.49
C LEU A 236 17.99 7.81 -1.84
N MET A 237 18.40 7.00 -0.87
CA MET A 237 19.51 6.06 -0.99
C MET A 237 19.33 5.04 -2.10
N LEU A 238 18.08 4.58 -2.29
CA LEU A 238 17.73 3.57 -3.29
C LEU A 238 17.22 4.15 -4.61
N ASN A 239 17.05 5.47 -4.71
CA ASN A 239 16.41 6.14 -5.85
C ASN A 239 15.06 5.49 -6.25
N ARG A 240 14.21 5.28 -5.25
CA ARG A 240 12.88 4.64 -5.40
C ARG A 240 11.81 5.50 -4.78
N THR A 241 10.56 5.31 -5.19
CA THR A 241 9.42 6.01 -4.59
C THR A 241 9.27 5.63 -3.11
N SER A 242 8.89 6.60 -2.27
CA SER A 242 8.69 6.37 -0.83
C SER A 242 7.67 5.26 -0.57
N ASN A 243 6.62 5.15 -1.39
CA ASN A 243 5.60 4.13 -1.23
C ASN A 243 6.13 2.71 -1.49
N SER A 244 7.01 2.55 -2.51
CA SER A 244 7.69 1.28 -2.78
C SER A 244 8.56 0.86 -1.59
N VAL A 245 9.33 1.82 -1.05
CA VAL A 245 10.21 1.62 0.09
C VAL A 245 9.41 1.26 1.35
N ILE A 246 8.38 2.03 1.72
CA ILE A 246 7.53 1.76 2.88
C ILE A 246 6.94 0.34 2.79
N THR A 247 6.39 0.00 1.62
CA THR A 247 5.82 -1.32 1.38
C THR A 247 6.86 -2.42 1.54
N ARG A 248 8.09 -2.21 1.03
CA ARG A 248 9.17 -3.19 1.15
C ARG A 248 9.69 -3.30 2.58
N THR A 249 9.95 -2.19 3.26
CA THR A 249 10.40 -2.14 4.65
C THR A 249 9.38 -2.80 5.56
N TYR A 250 8.07 -2.55 5.39
CA TYR A 250 7.03 -3.28 6.11
C TYR A 250 7.11 -4.78 5.87
N LYS A 251 7.37 -5.19 4.61
CA LYS A 251 7.55 -6.61 4.25
C LYS A 251 8.76 -7.27 4.90
N LEU A 252 9.84 -6.52 5.14
CA LEU A 252 11.05 -7.00 5.81
C LEU A 252 10.92 -6.96 7.34
N SER A 253 10.22 -5.96 7.86
CA SER A 253 10.09 -5.62 9.29
C SER A 253 9.08 -6.46 10.03
N THR A 254 8.03 -6.85 9.33
CA THR A 254 7.07 -7.79 9.88
C THR A 254 7.82 -9.11 9.97
N PRO A 255 7.88 -9.78 11.15
CA PRO A 255 8.53 -11.07 11.27
C PRO A 255 8.12 -11.91 10.08
N LYS A 256 9.06 -12.65 9.47
CA LYS A 256 8.70 -13.63 8.45
C LYS A 256 7.50 -14.41 8.97
N GLU A 257 7.45 -14.79 10.24
CA GLU A 257 6.29 -15.42 10.90
C GLU A 257 4.90 -14.72 10.76
N ILE A 258 4.83 -13.39 10.69
CA ILE A 258 3.58 -12.62 10.58
C ILE A 258 3.19 -12.36 9.11
N LEU A 259 4.15 -12.27 8.16
CA LEU A 259 3.91 -12.10 6.71
C LEU A 259 4.09 -13.37 5.85
N TYR A 260 4.76 -14.36 6.40
CA TYR A 260 5.33 -15.56 5.79
C TYR A 260 5.63 -16.58 6.91
N GLY A 261 4.59 -17.00 7.65
CA GLY A 261 4.67 -17.97 8.76
C GLY A 261 5.85 -18.95 8.64
N LYS A 262 6.56 -19.23 9.76
CA LYS A 262 7.53 -20.36 9.90
C LYS A 262 7.12 -21.45 8.91
N GLU A 263 7.97 -21.72 7.91
CA GLU A 263 7.69 -22.58 6.76
C GLU A 263 6.20 -22.70 6.42
N ARG A 264 5.67 -21.93 5.45
CA ARG A 264 4.27 -22.00 4.96
C ARG A 264 3.62 -23.34 5.28
N ARG A 265 3.04 -23.46 6.47
CA ARG A 265 2.49 -24.74 6.86
C ARG A 265 1.33 -24.95 5.93
N LYS A 266 1.44 -25.95 5.05
CA LYS A 266 0.38 -26.24 4.08
C LYS A 266 -0.91 -26.43 4.87
N TRP A 267 -1.97 -25.76 4.43
CA TRP A 267 -3.29 -25.86 5.03
C TRP A 267 -3.72 -27.33 5.01
N ARG A 268 -3.89 -27.95 6.18
CA ARG A 268 -4.16 -29.39 6.35
C ARG A 268 -5.65 -29.72 6.13
N GLY A 269 -6.27 -29.06 5.15
CA GLY A 269 -7.67 -29.23 4.80
C GLY A 269 -8.62 -29.03 5.97
N PHE A 270 -9.51 -30.00 6.16
CA PHE A 270 -10.61 -29.97 7.13
C PHE A 270 -10.19 -29.62 8.56
N ARG A 271 -9.05 -30.16 9.03
CA ARG A 271 -8.60 -29.93 10.42
C ARG A 271 -8.27 -28.46 10.69
N ASP A 272 -7.73 -27.75 9.71
CA ASP A 272 -7.46 -26.32 9.86
C ASP A 272 -8.71 -25.47 9.62
N ASP A 273 -9.62 -25.94 8.75
CA ASP A 273 -10.94 -25.33 8.56
C ASP A 273 -11.72 -25.33 9.89
N GLU A 274 -11.80 -26.48 10.56
CA GLU A 274 -12.43 -26.62 11.88
C GLU A 274 -11.79 -25.69 12.91
N ARG A 275 -10.46 -25.71 13.04
CA ARG A 275 -9.76 -24.88 14.01
C ARG A 275 -9.97 -23.38 13.77
N LEU A 276 -10.00 -22.95 12.51
CA LEU A 276 -10.30 -21.56 12.17
C LEU A 276 -11.74 -21.21 12.58
N ILE A 277 -12.72 -22.02 12.20
CA ILE A 277 -14.15 -21.79 12.48
C ILE A 277 -14.38 -21.73 14.00
N MET A 278 -13.89 -22.73 14.74
CA MET A 278 -14.05 -22.78 16.20
C MET A 278 -13.36 -21.61 16.89
N TYR A 279 -12.22 -21.14 16.38
CA TYR A 279 -11.56 -19.95 16.90
C TYR A 279 -12.41 -18.69 16.68
N LEU A 280 -12.92 -18.50 15.47
CA LEU A 280 -13.76 -17.34 15.13
C LEU A 280 -15.06 -17.34 15.94
N MET A 281 -15.72 -18.49 16.09
CA MET A 281 -16.89 -18.62 16.94
C MET A 281 -16.60 -18.20 18.38
N ARG A 282 -15.52 -18.72 18.97
CA ARG A 282 -15.13 -18.38 20.34
C ARG A 282 -14.84 -16.89 20.51
N LYS A 283 -14.17 -16.27 19.55
CA LYS A 283 -13.80 -14.85 19.63
C LYS A 283 -14.95 -13.88 19.35
N THR A 284 -15.94 -14.32 18.58
CA THR A 284 -17.16 -13.54 18.30
C THR A 284 -18.29 -13.80 19.29
N GLY A 285 -18.11 -14.75 20.22
CA GLY A 285 -19.16 -15.17 21.16
C GLY A 285 -20.30 -15.94 20.49
N SER A 286 -20.07 -16.54 19.33
CA SER A 286 -21.08 -17.30 18.57
C SER A 286 -21.31 -18.67 19.20
N LYS A 287 -22.56 -19.02 19.49
CA LYS A 287 -22.94 -20.33 20.05
C LYS A 287 -23.24 -21.34 18.93
N THR A 288 -23.79 -20.85 17.82
CA THR A 288 -24.09 -21.65 16.62
C THR A 288 -23.28 -21.14 15.42
N LEU A 289 -23.19 -21.94 14.35
CA LEU A 289 -22.61 -21.46 13.09
C LEU A 289 -23.44 -20.34 12.47
N ALA A 290 -24.77 -20.40 12.57
CA ALA A 290 -25.65 -19.35 12.05
C ALA A 290 -25.39 -18.00 12.74
N ASP A 291 -25.10 -18.00 14.04
CA ASP A 291 -24.74 -16.78 14.76
C ASP A 291 -23.52 -16.11 14.11
N LEU A 292 -22.54 -16.90 13.69
CA LEU A 292 -21.29 -16.41 13.11
C LEU A 292 -21.48 -15.64 11.80
N GLU A 293 -22.54 -15.93 11.04
CA GLU A 293 -22.89 -15.22 9.80
C GLU A 293 -23.22 -13.74 10.08
N THR A 294 -23.95 -13.50 11.18
CA THR A 294 -24.42 -12.16 11.55
C THR A 294 -23.38 -11.34 12.32
N LYS A 295 -22.26 -11.95 12.73
CA LYS A 295 -21.23 -11.30 13.54
C LYS A 295 -20.19 -10.58 12.68
N THR A 296 -19.80 -9.39 13.12
CA THR A 296 -18.67 -8.66 12.51
C THR A 296 -17.33 -9.30 12.88
N ILE A 297 -16.71 -9.99 11.91
CA ILE A 297 -15.39 -10.62 12.10
C ILE A 297 -14.27 -9.64 11.72
N GLN A 298 -13.69 -8.98 12.73
CA GLN A 298 -12.54 -8.08 12.56
C GLN A 298 -11.25 -8.79 12.15
N ILE A 299 -10.32 -8.03 11.53
CA ILE A 299 -8.99 -8.51 11.12
C ILE A 299 -8.16 -9.04 12.29
N THR A 300 -8.32 -8.47 13.48
CA THR A 300 -7.65 -8.89 14.72
C THR A 300 -7.99 -10.33 15.10
N HIS A 301 -9.21 -10.80 14.81
CA HIS A 301 -9.59 -12.21 15.00
C HIS A 301 -8.79 -13.13 14.08
N PHE A 302 -8.59 -12.75 12.81
CA PHE A 302 -7.78 -13.52 11.88
C PHE A 302 -6.30 -13.51 12.24
N THR A 303 -5.78 -12.39 12.75
CA THR A 303 -4.42 -12.32 13.30
C THR A 303 -4.24 -13.33 14.43
N GLY A 304 -5.20 -13.39 15.36
CA GLY A 304 -5.17 -14.35 16.46
C GLY A 304 -5.31 -15.81 16.03
N ALA A 305 -6.19 -16.08 15.05
CA ALA A 305 -6.37 -17.42 14.49
C ALA A 305 -5.10 -17.90 13.76
N ALA A 306 -4.50 -17.03 12.95
CA ALA A 306 -3.29 -17.30 12.19
C ALA A 306 -2.12 -17.65 13.11
N ARG A 307 -1.95 -16.92 14.22
CA ARG A 307 -0.95 -17.24 15.26
C ARG A 307 -1.16 -18.64 15.84
N LYS A 308 -2.39 -19.02 16.20
CA LYS A 308 -2.69 -20.36 16.75
C LYS A 308 -2.55 -21.49 15.73
N LEU A 309 -2.83 -21.21 14.47
CA LEU A 309 -2.70 -22.17 13.37
C LEU A 309 -1.27 -22.29 12.87
N HIS A 310 -0.37 -21.41 13.32
CA HIS A 310 0.98 -21.25 12.78
C HIS A 310 0.94 -21.09 11.24
N CYS A 311 0.04 -20.24 10.76
CA CYS A 311 -0.12 -19.95 9.34
C CYS A 311 -0.15 -18.44 9.09
N HIS A 312 -0.05 -18.04 7.82
CA HIS A 312 -0.10 -16.64 7.45
C HIS A 312 -1.52 -16.06 7.56
N ILE A 313 -1.65 -14.81 7.98
CA ILE A 313 -2.97 -14.14 8.12
C ILE A 313 -3.74 -14.13 6.80
N LEU A 314 -3.08 -13.84 5.67
CA LEU A 314 -3.75 -13.88 4.37
C LEU A 314 -4.18 -15.30 3.98
N THR A 315 -3.52 -16.35 4.49
CA THR A 315 -3.97 -17.73 4.26
C THR A 315 -5.30 -17.97 4.98
N ALA A 316 -5.40 -17.60 6.25
CA ALA A 316 -6.66 -17.73 7.00
C ALA A 316 -7.77 -16.85 6.42
N LEU A 317 -7.47 -15.59 6.10
CA LEU A 317 -8.42 -14.66 5.46
C LEU A 317 -8.87 -15.16 4.08
N SER A 318 -7.93 -15.61 3.24
CA SER A 318 -8.24 -16.15 1.92
C SER A 318 -9.11 -17.39 2.04
N ARG A 319 -8.75 -18.31 2.94
CA ARG A 319 -9.54 -19.51 3.19
C ARG A 319 -10.97 -19.19 3.64
N TRP A 320 -11.13 -18.20 4.50
CA TRP A 320 -12.44 -17.72 4.93
C TRP A 320 -13.25 -17.10 3.79
N LYS A 321 -12.68 -16.07 3.12
CA LYS A 321 -13.36 -15.27 2.10
C LYS A 321 -13.71 -16.04 0.83
N PHE A 322 -12.82 -16.94 0.39
CA PHE A 322 -12.95 -17.61 -0.89
C PHE A 322 -13.50 -19.03 -0.78
N ARG A 323 -13.77 -19.54 0.43
CA ARG A 323 -14.29 -20.91 0.63
C ARG A 323 -15.23 -21.03 1.83
N LEU A 324 -14.71 -20.93 3.05
CA LEU A 324 -15.42 -21.40 4.23
C LEU A 324 -16.72 -20.66 4.50
N SER A 325 -16.73 -19.34 4.30
CA SER A 325 -17.94 -18.53 4.47
C SER A 325 -19.10 -19.06 3.59
N THR A 326 -18.87 -19.30 2.30
CA THR A 326 -19.87 -19.94 1.43
C THR A 326 -20.24 -21.35 1.88
N GLN A 327 -19.25 -22.19 2.23
CA GLN A 327 -19.50 -23.59 2.65
C GLN A 327 -20.32 -23.71 3.95
N LEU A 328 -20.30 -22.67 4.78
CA LEU A 328 -21.06 -22.58 6.03
C LEU A 328 -22.46 -22.01 5.79
N PHE A 329 -22.56 -20.93 5.00
CA PHE A 329 -23.75 -20.06 5.00
C PHE A 329 -24.61 -20.18 3.74
N ALA A 330 -24.19 -20.94 2.73
CA ALA A 330 -25.03 -21.15 1.56
C ALA A 330 -26.39 -21.77 1.94
N SER A 331 -27.48 -21.28 1.34
CA SER A 331 -28.84 -21.71 1.68
C SER A 331 -29.11 -23.15 1.22
N ALA A 332 -28.48 -23.60 0.14
CA ALA A 332 -28.68 -24.92 -0.46
C ALA A 332 -27.36 -25.71 -0.64
N PRO A 333 -27.43 -27.03 -0.91
CA PRO A 333 -26.29 -27.80 -1.42
C PRO A 333 -25.70 -27.15 -2.68
N LEU A 334 -24.37 -27.16 -2.77
CA LEU A 334 -23.64 -26.48 -3.83
C LEU A 334 -22.90 -27.49 -4.69
N TYR A 335 -23.12 -27.42 -6.00
CA TYR A 335 -22.42 -28.24 -6.98
C TYR A 335 -21.59 -27.34 -7.90
N LYS A 336 -20.35 -27.76 -8.16
CA LYS A 336 -19.35 -26.89 -8.80
C LYS A 336 -19.74 -26.52 -10.23
N TYR A 337 -20.11 -27.48 -11.06
CA TYR A 337 -20.43 -27.24 -12.47
C TYR A 337 -21.80 -26.58 -12.61
N GLU A 338 -22.78 -26.97 -11.81
CA GLU A 338 -24.07 -26.29 -11.70
C GLU A 338 -23.89 -24.79 -11.39
N LEU A 339 -23.04 -24.45 -10.41
CA LEU A 339 -22.74 -23.06 -10.10
C LEU A 339 -22.02 -22.33 -11.24
N CYS A 340 -21.09 -22.98 -11.95
CA CYS A 340 -20.47 -22.40 -13.13
C CYS A 340 -21.52 -22.07 -14.21
N ILE A 341 -22.43 -23.01 -14.50
CA ILE A 341 -23.50 -22.85 -15.48
C ILE A 341 -24.40 -21.68 -15.09
N LYS A 342 -24.90 -21.68 -13.84
CA LYS A 342 -25.76 -20.62 -13.32
C LYS A 342 -25.10 -19.26 -13.37
N LEU A 343 -23.82 -19.17 -12.99
CA LEU A 343 -23.06 -17.93 -13.02
C LEU A 343 -22.90 -17.37 -14.44
N ILE A 344 -22.57 -18.23 -15.42
CA ILE A 344 -22.42 -17.81 -16.82
C ILE A 344 -23.78 -17.35 -17.39
N LYS A 345 -24.85 -18.13 -17.17
CA LYS A 345 -26.20 -17.78 -17.64
C LYS A 345 -26.68 -16.46 -17.05
N TRP A 346 -26.54 -16.29 -15.74
CA TRP A 346 -26.93 -15.06 -15.04
C TRP A 346 -26.19 -13.83 -15.58
N LEU A 347 -24.86 -13.91 -15.75
CA LEU A 347 -24.07 -12.80 -16.29
C LEU A 347 -24.42 -12.47 -17.75
N LYS A 348 -24.85 -13.47 -18.53
CA LYS A 348 -25.30 -13.28 -19.92
C LYS A 348 -26.66 -12.61 -19.99
N GLU A 349 -27.58 -12.96 -19.09
CA GLU A 349 -28.95 -12.44 -19.06
C GLU A 349 -29.03 -10.98 -18.60
N LYS A 350 -28.25 -10.60 -17.58
CA LYS A 350 -28.36 -9.28 -16.92
C LYS A 350 -27.82 -8.09 -17.70
N ASN A 351 -27.28 -8.34 -18.89
CA ASN A 351 -26.80 -7.32 -19.80
C ASN A 351 -25.94 -6.20 -19.13
N TYR A 352 -24.90 -6.52 -18.33
CA TYR A 352 -23.89 -5.54 -17.82
C TYR A 352 -22.76 -5.19 -18.80
N GLU A 353 -22.23 -3.96 -18.80
CA GLU A 353 -21.14 -3.54 -19.68
C GLU A 353 -19.76 -3.59 -19.01
N ASP A 354 -19.67 -3.46 -17.68
CA ASP A 354 -18.42 -3.54 -16.92
C ASP A 354 -18.51 -4.49 -15.69
N TRP A 355 -17.34 -4.92 -15.20
CA TRP A 355 -17.20 -5.72 -13.97
C TRP A 355 -17.73 -5.03 -12.72
N ASN A 356 -17.67 -3.70 -12.68
CA ASN A 356 -18.10 -2.89 -11.54
C ASN A 356 -19.62 -2.75 -11.48
N ASP A 357 -20.31 -2.98 -12.59
CA ASP A 357 -21.77 -2.84 -12.70
C ASP A 357 -22.54 -4.02 -12.11
N ILE A 358 -21.85 -5.13 -11.83
CA ILE A 358 -22.48 -6.35 -11.32
C ILE A 358 -23.16 -6.07 -9.97
N ASP A 359 -24.48 -6.27 -9.91
CA ASP A 359 -25.23 -6.32 -8.66
C ASP A 359 -24.84 -7.60 -7.89
N TRP A 360 -23.81 -7.47 -7.05
CA TRP A 360 -23.33 -8.56 -6.22
C TRP A 360 -24.36 -9.06 -5.21
N PRO A 361 -25.09 -8.20 -4.48
CA PRO A 361 -26.20 -8.64 -3.62
C PRO A 361 -27.21 -9.54 -4.33
N GLU A 362 -27.69 -9.13 -5.51
CA GLU A 362 -28.65 -9.92 -6.29
C GLU A 362 -28.03 -11.26 -6.73
N LEU A 363 -26.84 -11.23 -7.34
CA LEU A 363 -26.15 -12.44 -7.77
C LEU A 363 -25.89 -13.42 -6.61
N CYS A 364 -25.49 -12.90 -5.44
CA CYS A 364 -25.24 -13.74 -4.27
C CYS A 364 -26.53 -14.43 -3.80
N SER A 365 -27.65 -13.70 -3.79
CA SER A 365 -28.96 -14.23 -3.42
C SER A 365 -29.41 -15.35 -4.36
N ASP A 366 -29.34 -15.11 -5.68
CA ASP A 366 -29.76 -16.07 -6.71
C ASP A 366 -28.92 -17.35 -6.72
N LEU A 367 -27.64 -17.24 -6.34
CA LEU A 367 -26.72 -18.36 -6.24
C LEU A 367 -26.60 -18.85 -4.79
N HIS A 368 -27.75 -19.08 -4.14
CA HIS A 368 -27.86 -19.74 -2.83
C HIS A 368 -27.12 -19.02 -1.69
N ASN A 369 -27.15 -17.68 -1.65
CA ASN A 369 -26.40 -16.85 -0.70
C ASN A 369 -24.88 -17.12 -0.72
N CYS A 370 -24.32 -17.48 -1.87
CA CYS A 370 -22.88 -17.62 -2.03
C CYS A 370 -22.18 -16.28 -1.80
N GLN A 371 -20.99 -16.31 -1.19
CA GLN A 371 -20.25 -15.09 -0.91
C GLN A 371 -19.62 -14.50 -2.19
N LYS A 372 -19.68 -13.18 -2.35
CA LYS A 372 -19.11 -12.42 -3.49
C LYS A 372 -17.70 -12.90 -3.88
N ASN A 373 -16.80 -13.01 -2.90
CA ASN A 373 -15.41 -13.38 -3.16
C ASN A 373 -15.30 -14.81 -3.70
N PHE A 374 -16.13 -15.74 -3.20
CA PHE A 374 -16.20 -17.10 -3.70
C PHE A 374 -16.67 -17.13 -5.16
N LEU A 375 -17.76 -16.44 -5.49
CA LEU A 375 -18.27 -16.37 -6.87
C LEU A 375 -17.27 -15.71 -7.82
N ALA A 376 -16.64 -14.62 -7.39
CA ALA A 376 -15.58 -13.97 -8.17
C ALA A 376 -14.35 -14.87 -8.38
N ALA A 377 -14.02 -15.74 -7.42
CA ALA A 377 -12.95 -16.73 -7.59
C ALA A 377 -13.36 -17.89 -8.50
N LEU A 378 -14.60 -18.36 -8.39
CA LEU A 378 -15.18 -19.36 -9.28
C LEU A 378 -15.13 -18.86 -10.73
N PHE A 379 -15.60 -17.63 -10.95
CA PHE A 379 -15.56 -16.97 -12.24
C PHE A 379 -14.14 -16.89 -12.82
N ARG A 380 -13.16 -16.40 -12.04
CA ARG A 380 -11.75 -16.39 -12.47
C ARG A 380 -11.23 -17.78 -12.82
N SER A 381 -11.66 -18.82 -12.09
CA SER A 381 -11.26 -20.19 -12.38
C SER A 381 -11.84 -20.73 -13.69
N ILE A 382 -13.04 -20.28 -14.07
CA ILE A 382 -13.63 -20.55 -15.40
C ILE A 382 -12.74 -19.89 -16.45
N ILE A 383 -12.49 -18.59 -16.33
CA ILE A 383 -11.62 -17.86 -17.25
C ILE A 383 -10.27 -18.56 -17.45
N THR A 384 -9.56 -18.85 -16.36
CA THR A 384 -8.22 -19.44 -16.43
C THR A 384 -8.23 -20.81 -17.11
N LYS A 385 -9.35 -21.54 -17.04
CA LYS A 385 -9.50 -22.83 -17.70
C LYS A 385 -9.70 -22.71 -19.21
N PHE A 386 -10.35 -21.64 -19.67
CA PHE A 386 -10.66 -21.38 -21.08
C PHE A 386 -9.77 -20.26 -21.66
N ASP A 387 -8.59 -20.03 -21.06
CA ASP A 387 -7.71 -18.84 -21.22
C ASP A 387 -7.14 -18.62 -22.63
N ALA A 388 -7.28 -19.58 -23.56
CA ALA A 388 -6.69 -19.51 -24.90
C ALA A 388 -7.03 -18.22 -25.66
N TYR A 389 -8.14 -17.56 -25.34
CA TYR A 389 -8.59 -16.29 -25.92
C TYR A 389 -8.79 -15.14 -24.92
N TYR A 390 -8.58 -15.37 -23.62
CA TYR A 390 -8.90 -14.40 -22.57
C TYR A 390 -8.03 -13.13 -22.61
N ARG A 391 -6.76 -13.22 -23.05
CA ARG A 391 -5.87 -12.05 -23.12
C ARG A 391 -6.41 -10.95 -24.04
N SER A 392 -7.17 -11.31 -25.07
CA SER A 392 -7.73 -10.41 -26.07
C SER A 392 -9.05 -9.76 -25.64
N TYR A 393 -9.80 -10.42 -24.74
CA TYR A 393 -11.15 -9.98 -24.34
C TYR A 393 -11.24 -9.54 -22.87
N ARG A 394 -10.15 -9.56 -22.10
CA ARG A 394 -10.16 -9.17 -20.67
C ARG A 394 -10.61 -7.73 -20.39
N TYR A 395 -10.55 -6.87 -21.40
CA TYR A 395 -10.95 -5.46 -21.32
C TYR A 395 -12.37 -5.22 -21.84
N ASP A 396 -13.01 -6.24 -22.40
CA ASP A 396 -14.35 -6.17 -22.96
C ASP A 396 -15.20 -7.24 -22.27
N PHE A 397 -15.91 -6.82 -21.22
CA PHE A 397 -16.74 -7.70 -20.39
C PHE A 397 -17.72 -8.51 -21.25
N ARG A 398 -18.36 -7.86 -22.23
CA ARG A 398 -19.34 -8.48 -23.12
C ARG A 398 -18.77 -9.60 -23.95
N LYS A 399 -17.67 -9.32 -24.65
CA LYS A 399 -17.01 -10.35 -25.46
C LYS A 399 -16.55 -11.50 -24.57
N CYS A 400 -16.09 -11.22 -23.35
CA CYS A 400 -15.72 -12.25 -22.39
C CYS A 400 -16.92 -13.14 -22.00
N ILE A 401 -18.05 -12.57 -21.60
CA ILE A 401 -19.23 -13.35 -21.20
C ILE A 401 -19.82 -14.13 -22.38
N ASN A 402 -19.90 -13.53 -23.58
CA ASN A 402 -20.37 -14.23 -24.79
C ASN A 402 -19.48 -15.42 -25.12
N TYR A 403 -18.16 -15.22 -25.09
CA TYR A 403 -17.20 -16.29 -25.32
C TYR A 403 -17.37 -17.44 -24.30
N LEU A 404 -17.52 -17.11 -23.01
CA LEU A 404 -17.74 -18.13 -21.98
C LEU A 404 -19.09 -18.84 -22.14
N TYR A 405 -20.12 -18.14 -22.58
CA TYR A 405 -21.43 -18.72 -22.88
C TYR A 405 -21.35 -19.71 -24.05
N GLU A 406 -20.58 -19.39 -25.10
CA GLU A 406 -20.45 -20.27 -26.28
C GLU A 406 -19.48 -21.45 -26.04
N THR A 407 -18.42 -21.24 -25.24
CA THR A 407 -17.34 -22.23 -25.10
C THR A 407 -17.34 -22.98 -23.77
N ALA A 408 -17.51 -22.26 -22.65
CA ALA A 408 -17.40 -22.84 -21.32
C ALA A 408 -18.72 -23.47 -20.86
N LEU A 409 -19.87 -22.89 -21.24
CA LEU A 409 -21.18 -23.41 -20.86
C LEU A 409 -21.42 -24.86 -21.34
N PRO A 410 -21.22 -25.20 -22.64
CA PRO A 410 -21.47 -26.57 -23.10
C PRO A 410 -20.54 -27.58 -22.42
N TYR A 411 -19.30 -27.19 -22.13
CA TYR A 411 -18.36 -28.02 -21.38
C TYR A 411 -18.86 -28.36 -19.97
N PHE A 412 -19.42 -27.39 -19.25
CA PHE A 412 -19.94 -27.64 -17.91
C PHE A 412 -21.25 -28.42 -17.93
N GLU A 413 -22.11 -28.19 -18.93
CA GLU A 413 -23.35 -28.95 -19.12
C GLU A 413 -23.06 -30.45 -19.39
N ASP A 414 -22.06 -30.76 -20.23
CA ASP A 414 -21.58 -32.14 -20.44
C ASP A 414 -21.10 -32.81 -19.13
N LYS A 415 -20.46 -32.02 -18.26
CA LYS A 415 -19.88 -32.53 -16.99
C LYS A 415 -20.87 -32.62 -15.85
N LEU A 416 -22.12 -32.19 -16.02
CA LEU A 416 -23.13 -32.13 -14.96
C LEU A 416 -23.44 -33.51 -14.36
N SER A 417 -23.36 -34.58 -15.17
CA SER A 417 -23.50 -35.97 -14.69
C SER A 417 -22.42 -36.39 -13.69
N SER A 418 -21.28 -35.69 -13.70
CA SER A 418 -20.11 -35.93 -12.85
C SER A 418 -19.84 -34.75 -11.90
N ASP A 419 -20.88 -34.00 -11.53
CA ASP A 419 -20.71 -32.78 -10.75
C ASP A 419 -20.12 -33.05 -9.36
N ILE A 420 -19.28 -32.11 -8.94
CA ILE A 420 -18.51 -32.15 -7.72
C ILE A 420 -19.26 -31.35 -6.67
N ASN A 421 -19.80 -32.04 -5.68
CA ASN A 421 -20.39 -31.42 -4.50
C ASN A 421 -19.31 -30.65 -3.71
N ILE A 422 -19.60 -29.39 -3.44
CA ILE A 422 -18.79 -28.54 -2.59
C ILE A 422 -19.17 -28.81 -1.14
N ASN A 423 -18.25 -29.44 -0.40
CA ASN A 423 -18.43 -29.78 1.01
C ASN A 423 -19.09 -28.66 1.80
N ARG A 424 -20.15 -28.99 2.53
CA ARG A 424 -20.77 -28.10 3.53
C ARG A 424 -20.31 -28.48 4.92
N TYR A 425 -20.31 -27.51 5.84
CA TYR A 425 -19.94 -27.76 7.23
C TYR A 425 -21.10 -27.47 8.18
N ARG A 426 -21.34 -28.36 9.14
CA ARG A 426 -22.31 -28.19 10.22
C ARG A 426 -21.69 -28.59 11.55
N LEU A 427 -22.26 -28.11 12.66
CA LEU A 427 -21.95 -28.66 13.98
C LEU A 427 -22.87 -29.86 14.26
N ASN A 428 -22.30 -30.96 14.74
CA ASN A 428 -23.09 -32.07 15.25
C ASN A 428 -23.67 -31.74 16.64
N ARG A 429 -24.50 -32.64 17.20
CA ARG A 429 -25.15 -32.46 18.51
C ARG A 429 -24.17 -32.27 19.68
N VAL A 430 -22.91 -32.66 19.50
CA VAL A 430 -21.85 -32.57 20.52
C VAL A 430 -20.93 -31.37 20.27
N GLY A 431 -21.24 -30.52 19.27
CA GLY A 431 -20.50 -29.29 18.99
C GLY A 431 -19.22 -29.46 18.18
N TYR A 432 -19.02 -30.61 17.52
CA TYR A 432 -17.91 -30.82 16.58
C TYR A 432 -18.30 -30.45 15.16
N LEU A 433 -17.35 -29.89 14.39
CA LEU A 433 -17.58 -29.62 12.98
C LEU A 433 -17.61 -30.95 12.22
N VAL A 434 -18.58 -31.11 11.31
CA VAL A 434 -18.70 -32.25 10.42
C VAL A 434 -18.91 -31.77 8.99
N ALA A 435 -18.31 -32.46 8.03
CA ALA A 435 -18.59 -32.26 6.62
C ALA A 435 -19.90 -32.96 6.27
N VAL A 436 -20.82 -32.24 5.64
CA VAL A 436 -22.09 -32.77 5.14
C VAL A 436 -21.98 -32.77 3.62
N ARG A 437 -22.30 -33.92 3.02
CA ARG A 437 -22.46 -34.06 1.57
C ARG A 437 -23.87 -33.65 1.21
#